data_AF-A0A2M7B4D2-F1
#
_entry.id   AF-A0A2M7B4D2-F1
#
_cell.length_a   1.000
_cell.length_b   1.000
_cell.length_c   1.000
_cell.angle_alpha   90.00
_cell.angle_beta   90.00
_cell.angle_gamma   90.00
#
_symmetry.space_group_name_H-M   'P 1'
#
loop_
_entity.id
_entity.type
_entity.pdbx_description
1 polymer ?
#
loop_
_entity_poly.entity_id
_entity_poly.type
_entity_poly.pdbx_seq_one_letter_code
_entity_poly.pdbx_strand_id
1 'polypeptide(L)' 'MNSRLLSIIRKEFIQILRDKRTLVIILVIPIMQLFLLGYSATSDIRNVPLAVFDQCRCAESRALLDAYRA' A
#
# COMPACT_ATOMS: atom_id res chain seq x y z
N MET A 1 22.04 22.14 27.17
CA MET A 1 21.37 21.05 26.44
C MET A 1 20.68 20.16 27.46
N ASN A 2 19.34 20.10 27.44
CA ASN A 2 18.51 19.72 28.59
C ASN A 2 18.66 18.23 28.96
N SER A 3 19.56 17.92 29.90
CA SER A 3 19.87 16.57 30.40
C SER A 3 18.65 15.78 30.88
N ARG A 4 17.61 16.46 31.35
CA ARG A 4 16.32 15.86 31.73
C ARG A 4 15.62 15.20 30.53
N LEU A 5 15.59 15.86 29.37
CA LEU A 5 14.93 15.32 28.18
C LEU A 5 15.61 14.03 27.72
N LEU A 6 16.96 14.04 27.67
CA LEU A 6 17.75 12.88 27.26
C LEU A 6 17.57 11.70 28.22
N SER A 7 17.44 11.97 29.53
CA SER A 7 17.19 10.94 30.54
C SER A 7 15.81 10.29 30.37
N ILE A 8 14.78 11.08 30.05
CA ILE A 8 13.44 10.57 29.77
C ILE A 8 13.43 9.72 28.49
N ILE A 9 14.02 10.22 27.41
CA ILE A 9 14.12 9.49 26.14
C ILE A 9 14.79 8.13 26.35
N ARG A 10 15.92 8.11 27.08
CA ARG A 10 16.64 6.87 27.38
C ARG A 10 15.77 5.88 28.17
N LYS A 11 15.01 6.37 29.16
CA LYS A 11 14.12 5.52 29.97
C LYS A 11 13.03 4.88 29.10
N GLU A 12 12.35 5.66 28.26
CA GLU A 12 11.29 5.16 27.39
C GLU A 12 11.81 4.17 26.35
N PHE A 13 12.98 4.44 25.75
CA PHE A 13 13.62 3.50 24.81
C PHE A 13 13.91 2.14 25.47
N ILE A 14 14.46 2.14 26.67
CA ILE A 14 14.73 0.88 27.40
C ILE A 14 13.41 0.17 27.74
N GLN A 15 12.37 0.92 28.10
CA GLN A 15 11.06 0.36 28.42
C GLN A 15 10.40 -0.30 27.20
N ILE A 16 10.41 0.38 26.05
CA ILE A 16 9.90 -0.14 24.79
C ILE A 16 10.69 -1.39 24.37
N LEU A 17 12.03 -1.34 24.43
CA LEU A 17 12.88 -2.49 24.07
C LEU A 17 12.69 -3.70 24.99
N ARG A 18 12.35 -3.49 26.26
CA ARG A 18 12.12 -4.58 27.22
C ARG A 18 10.71 -5.16 27.11
N ASP A 19 9.73 -4.35 26.71
CA ASP A 19 8.37 -4.80 26.47
C ASP A 19 8.24 -5.47 25.10
N LYS A 20 8.41 -6.80 25.10
CA LYS A 20 8.29 -7.65 23.91
C LYS A 20 6.94 -7.44 23.19
N ARG A 21 5.85 -7.16 23.90
CA ARG A 21 4.54 -6.97 23.28
C ARG A 21 4.52 -5.68 22.46
N THR A 22 5.03 -4.61 23.04
CA THR A 22 5.14 -3.31 22.37
C THR A 22 6.05 -3.40 21.14
N LEU A 23 7.20 -4.07 21.25
CA LEU A 23 8.07 -4.32 20.08
C LEU A 23 7.39 -5.11 18.96
N VAL A 24 6.66 -6.17 19.32
CA VAL A 24 5.92 -6.97 18.33
C VAL A 24 4.88 -6.11 17.62
N ILE A 25 4.13 -5.28 18.33
CA ILE A 25 3.12 -4.40 17.71
C ILE A 25 3.78 -3.39 16.76
N ILE A 26 4.85 -2.74 17.20
CA ILE A 26 5.58 -1.74 16.40
C ILE A 26 6.16 -2.33 15.12
N LEU A 27 6.54 -3.61 15.11
CA LEU A 27 7.07 -4.28 13.92
C LEU A 27 5.99 -4.94 13.06
N VAL A 28 5.08 -5.70 13.68
CA VAL A 28 4.11 -6.53 12.95
C VAL A 28 3.06 -5.69 12.23
N ILE A 29 2.57 -4.61 12.84
CA ILE A 29 1.58 -3.72 12.19
C ILE A 29 2.13 -3.16 10.86
N PRO A 30 3.28 -2.47 10.81
CA PRO A 30 3.79 -1.93 9.56
C PRO A 30 4.18 -3.01 8.56
N ILE A 31 4.70 -4.16 9.01
CA ILE A 31 4.95 -5.30 8.12
C ILE A 31 3.65 -5.77 7.46
N MET A 32 2.59 -5.99 8.24
CA MET A 32 1.28 -6.31 7.69
C MET A 32 0.77 -5.23 6.72
N GLN A 33 0.94 -3.94 7.06
CA GLN A 33 0.55 -2.85 6.17
C GLN A 33 1.32 -2.89 4.84
N LEU A 34 2.63 -3.14 4.87
CA LEU A 34 3.43 -3.29 3.65
C LEU A 34 2.95 -4.48 2.80
N PHE A 35 2.60 -5.60 3.43
CA PHE A 35 2.02 -6.74 2.70
C PHE A 35 0.66 -6.43 2.11
N LEU A 36 -0.25 -5.84 2.89
CA LEU A 36 -1.58 -5.47 2.42
C LEU A 36 -1.50 -4.46 1.27
N LEU A 37 -0.69 -3.41 1.44
CA LEU A 37 -0.52 -2.38 0.43
C LEU A 37 0.25 -2.89 -0.77
N GLY A 38 1.33 -3.66 -0.60
CA GLY A 38 2.10 -4.22 -1.71
C GLY A 38 1.30 -5.25 -2.53
N TYR A 39 0.54 -6.11 -1.85
CA TYR A 39 -0.34 -7.07 -2.50
C TYR A 39 -1.53 -6.37 -3.18
N SER A 40 -2.18 -5.41 -2.51
CA SER A 40 -3.30 -4.65 -3.09
C SER A 40 -2.86 -3.71 -4.21
N ALA A 41 -1.66 -3.11 -4.12
CA ALA A 41 -1.10 -2.26 -5.16
C ALA A 41 -0.65 -3.05 -6.38
N THR A 42 -0.33 -4.35 -6.19
CA THR A 42 -0.28 -5.32 -7.29
C THR A 42 -1.73 -5.68 -7.64
N SER A 43 -2.50 -4.67 -8.03
CA SER A 43 -3.77 -4.89 -8.70
C SER A 43 -3.44 -5.56 -10.03
N ASP A 44 -3.40 -6.89 -10.02
CA ASP A 44 -3.58 -7.71 -11.20
C ASP A 44 -4.99 -7.41 -11.73
N ILE A 45 -5.12 -6.27 -12.41
CA ILE A 45 -6.29 -5.85 -13.20
C ILE A 45 -6.30 -6.74 -14.45
N ARG A 46 -6.25 -8.06 -14.26
CA ARG A 46 -6.29 -9.03 -15.36
C ARG A 46 -7.72 -9.26 -15.82
N ASN A 47 -8.70 -9.00 -14.96
CA ASN A 47 -10.12 -9.31 -15.20
C ASN A 47 -11.04 -8.22 -14.65
N VAL A 48 -10.76 -6.95 -14.93
CA VAL A 48 -11.76 -5.90 -14.67
C VAL A 48 -12.76 -5.92 -15.81
N PRO A 49 -14.07 -6.12 -15.55
CA PRO A 49 -15.09 -6.08 -16.59
C PRO A 49 -15.12 -4.69 -17.23
N LEU A 50 -14.62 -4.59 -18.46
CA LEU A 50 -14.60 -3.38 -19.26
C LEU A 50 -15.94 -3.25 -20.00
N ALA A 51 -16.69 -2.18 -19.72
CA ALA A 51 -17.83 -1.79 -20.53
C ALA A 51 -17.40 -0.72 -21.54
N VAL A 52 -17.60 -0.98 -22.82
CA VAL A 52 -17.31 -0.03 -23.91
C VAL A 52 -18.62 0.61 -24.36
N PHE A 53 -18.67 1.95 -24.37
CA PHE A 53 -19.80 2.70 -24.90
C PHE A 53 -19.41 3.50 -26.14
N ASP A 54 -19.57 2.89 -27.31
CA ASP A 54 -19.28 3.52 -28.60
C ASP A 54 -20.55 4.14 -29.21
N GLN A 55 -20.65 5.47 -29.12
CA GLN A 55 -21.73 6.23 -29.74
C GLN A 55 -21.45 6.62 -31.20
N CYS A 56 -20.17 6.78 -31.56
CA CYS A 56 -19.78 7.30 -32.86
C CYS A 56 -19.93 6.23 -33.95
N ARG A 57 -19.71 4.94 -33.62
CA ARG A 57 -19.84 3.79 -34.54
C ARG A 57 -19.03 3.97 -35.84
N CYS A 58 -17.98 4.78 -35.79
CA CYS A 58 -17.10 5.07 -36.92
C CYS A 58 -15.99 4.02 -37.05
N ALA A 59 -15.26 4.04 -38.16
CA ALA A 59 -14.20 3.07 -38.44
C ALA A 59 -13.01 3.23 -37.48
N GLU A 60 -12.74 4.47 -37.09
CA GLU A 60 -11.67 4.90 -36.19
C GLU A 60 -11.92 4.41 -34.76
N SER A 61 -13.18 4.48 -34.30
CA SER A 61 -13.60 3.95 -32.99
C SER A 61 -13.41 2.42 -32.93
N ARG A 62 -13.79 1.70 -34.00
CA ARG A 62 -13.55 0.25 -34.09
C ARG A 62 -12.07 -0.12 -34.11
N ALA A 63 -11.26 0.62 -34.87
CA ALA A 63 -9.81 0.41 -34.92
C ALA A 63 -9.14 0.60 -33.55
N LEU A 64 -9.59 1.58 -32.76
CA LEU A 64 -9.15 1.78 -31.38
C LEU A 64 -9.52 0.58 -30.50
N LEU A 65 -10.75 0.08 -30.59
CA LEU A 65 -11.21 -1.06 -29.79
C LEU A 65 -10.47 -2.34 -30.11
N ASP A 66 -10.17 -2.60 -31.38
CA ASP A 66 -9.42 -3.78 -31.80
C ASP A 66 -7.96 -3.73 -31.32
N ALA A 67 -7.37 -2.52 -31.22
CA ALA A 67 -6.03 -2.35 -30.65
C ALA A 67 -5.95 -2.64 -29.14
N TYR A 68 -7.03 -2.43 -28.39
CA TYR A 68 -7.11 -2.72 -26.94
C TYR A 68 -7.47 -4.18 -26.62
N ARG A 69 -7.81 -4.99 -27.63
CA ARG A 69 -8.16 -6.42 -27.47
C ARG A 69 -6.97 -7.38 -27.61
N ALA A 70 -5.81 -6.89 -28.08
CA ALA A 70 -4.57 -7.64 -28.25
C ALA A 70 -3.70 -7.62 -26.98
#